data_AF-A0A960WX47-F1
#
_entry.id   AF-A0A960WX47-F1
#
_cell.length_a   1.000
_cell.length_b   1.000
_cell.length_c   1.000
_cell.angle_alpha   90.00
_cell.angle_beta   90.00
_cell.angle_gamma   90.00
#
_symmetry.space_group_name_H-M   'P 1'
#
loop_
_entity.id
_entity.type
_entity.pdbx_description
1 polymer ?
#
loop_
_entity_poly.entity_id
_entity_poly.type
_entity_poly.pdbx_seq_one_letter_code
_entity_poly.pdbx_strand_id
1 'polypeptide(L)'
;LGKKKEALELYSAMSGGGAGDESAAFFKRLGTRMADRFGADMTESKLGYDKDSEQILGYLAHGLGQWFFGDAMRGADLLTVVGDAAPKLGNSVSATVANSSVRWVPDYVEKIIAPLRPQMAIVRKWAGREKPTDLEGIRAALDQLTAWEGALDEKCALKERLDSDRQKLQRELSRFQADIQRTEMAEQRARRQREVEQFTEICSLLPSLVDGYDFTRATKVLEEVRFDSPEVQEALDGRRYLYREAQAMLDQLAADVARESYDGVVQRSEGPALTARVQAIQDGAVSLRTERGSITLPLDTISPETLVEMAQKYASEVTDSTEYYQRRERIAVFARVAGLQDLSSTLAAELMEENRGFRQRWLRVL
;
A
#
# COMPACT_ATOMS: atom_id res chain seq x y z
N LEU A 1 25.87 -21.04 26.29
CA LEU A 1 27.12 -21.80 26.02
C LEU A 1 27.83 -22.30 27.30
N GLY A 2 28.07 -21.47 28.33
CA GLY A 2 28.74 -21.90 29.58
C GLY A 2 28.10 -23.11 30.29
N LYS A 3 26.78 -23.10 30.47
CA LYS A 3 26.04 -24.22 31.12
C LYS A 3 26.07 -25.55 30.34
N LYS A 4 26.22 -25.49 29.01
CA LYS A 4 26.37 -26.70 28.18
C LYS A 4 27.75 -27.33 28.41
N LYS A 5 28.78 -26.50 28.55
CA LYS A 5 30.14 -26.93 28.87
C LYS A 5 30.23 -27.53 30.27
N GLU A 6 29.63 -26.87 31.27
CA GLU A 6 29.52 -27.38 32.63
C GLU A 6 28.77 -28.73 32.69
N ALA A 7 27.66 -28.86 31.96
CA ALA A 7 26.94 -30.14 31.85
C ALA A 7 27.80 -31.24 31.23
N LEU A 8 28.54 -30.94 30.16
CA LEU A 8 29.47 -31.88 29.52
C LEU A 8 30.61 -32.30 30.46
N GLU A 9 31.15 -31.39 31.25
CA GLU A 9 32.18 -31.68 32.25
C GLU A 9 31.65 -32.62 33.36
N LEU A 10 30.42 -32.41 33.82
CA LEU A 10 29.75 -33.29 34.78
C LEU A 10 29.49 -34.70 34.22
N TYR A 11 29.02 -34.82 32.98
CA TYR A 11 28.84 -36.13 32.33
C TYR A 11 30.16 -36.84 32.05
N SER A 12 31.22 -36.08 31.72
CA SER A 12 32.57 -36.62 31.55
C SER A 12 33.13 -37.15 32.87
N ALA A 13 32.91 -36.45 33.99
CA ALA A 13 33.29 -36.94 35.32
C ALA A 13 32.51 -38.19 35.72
N MET A 14 31.20 -38.25 35.41
CA MET A 14 30.34 -39.42 35.63
C MET A 14 30.81 -40.65 34.83
N SER A 15 31.39 -40.45 33.65
CA SER A 15 31.98 -41.53 32.84
C SER A 15 33.24 -42.17 33.47
N GLY A 16 33.89 -41.46 34.40
CA GLY A 16 35.12 -41.88 35.07
C GLY A 16 34.94 -42.56 36.43
N GLY A 17 33.74 -42.53 37.03
CA GLY A 17 33.48 -43.00 38.40
C GLY A 17 32.90 -44.42 38.52
N GLY A 18 33.43 -45.20 39.48
CA GLY A 18 32.76 -46.35 40.13
C GLY A 18 33.08 -47.75 39.58
N ALA A 19 33.71 -48.58 40.42
CA ALA A 19 33.77 -50.04 40.27
C ALA A 19 32.88 -50.69 41.34
N GLY A 20 31.91 -51.51 40.91
CA GLY A 20 30.98 -52.27 41.76
C GLY A 20 29.50 -51.89 41.53
N ASP A 21 28.68 -52.89 41.20
CA ASP A 21 27.22 -52.90 40.90
C ASP A 21 26.69 -52.42 39.52
N GLU A 22 25.54 -53.00 39.12
CA GLU A 22 24.84 -52.78 37.86
C GLU A 22 24.41 -51.32 37.65
N SER A 23 23.99 -50.62 38.71
CA SER A 23 23.65 -49.19 38.63
C SER A 23 24.86 -48.32 38.27
N ALA A 24 26.05 -48.64 38.79
CA ALA A 24 27.28 -47.91 38.43
C ALA A 24 27.65 -48.13 36.95
N ALA A 25 27.44 -49.34 36.42
CA ALA A 25 27.64 -49.62 35.00
C ALA A 25 26.65 -48.85 34.11
N PHE A 26 25.39 -48.67 34.54
CA PHE A 26 24.41 -47.83 33.86
C PHE A 26 24.83 -46.35 33.83
N PHE A 27 25.15 -45.75 34.98
CA PHE A 27 25.53 -44.34 35.04
C PHE A 27 26.82 -44.04 34.28
N LYS A 28 27.78 -44.97 34.26
CA LYS A 28 28.97 -44.88 33.42
C LYS A 28 28.63 -44.83 31.93
N ARG A 29 27.76 -45.74 31.45
CA ARG A 29 27.29 -45.75 30.04
C ARG A 29 26.49 -44.50 29.71
N LEU A 30 25.65 -44.01 30.63
CA LEU A 30 24.90 -42.77 30.47
C LEU A 30 25.86 -41.57 30.36
N GLY A 31 26.85 -41.50 31.25
CA GLY A 31 27.90 -40.48 31.23
C GLY A 31 28.67 -40.44 29.91
N THR A 32 29.13 -41.60 29.41
CA THR A 32 29.80 -41.68 28.10
C THR A 32 28.89 -41.23 26.96
N ARG A 33 27.64 -41.74 26.91
CA ARG A 33 26.69 -41.36 25.85
C ARG A 33 26.35 -39.87 25.90
N MET A 34 26.18 -39.30 27.08
CA MET A 34 25.87 -37.88 27.24
C MET A 34 27.08 -37.02 26.93
N ALA A 35 28.30 -37.41 27.30
CA ALA A 35 29.52 -36.68 26.94
C ALA A 35 29.72 -36.61 25.41
N ASP A 36 29.45 -37.70 24.70
CA ASP A 36 29.63 -37.79 23.24
C ASP A 36 28.46 -37.18 22.45
N ARG A 37 27.24 -37.22 23.00
CA ARG A 37 25.99 -36.94 22.26
C ARG A 37 25.03 -35.99 22.99
N PHE A 38 25.54 -35.08 23.81
CA PHE A 38 24.71 -34.13 24.57
C PHE A 38 23.88 -33.22 23.65
N GLY A 39 22.55 -33.34 23.74
CA GLY A 39 21.62 -32.61 22.87
C GLY A 39 21.67 -33.06 21.40
N ALA A 40 22.28 -34.21 21.12
CA ALA A 40 22.30 -34.80 19.78
C ALA A 40 21.04 -35.61 19.53
N ASP A 41 20.60 -35.60 18.28
CA ASP A 41 19.27 -35.98 17.87
C ASP A 41 18.90 -37.46 18.11
N MET A 42 18.34 -37.78 19.28
CA MET A 42 18.01 -39.12 19.73
C MET A 42 16.49 -39.31 19.90
N THR A 43 15.95 -40.37 19.31
CA THR A 43 14.55 -40.80 19.47
C THR A 43 14.47 -41.87 20.55
N GLU A 44 13.28 -42.09 21.10
CA GLU A 44 13.02 -43.13 22.10
C GLU A 44 13.57 -44.50 21.66
N SER A 45 13.29 -44.90 20.42
CA SER A 45 13.74 -46.15 19.81
C SER A 45 15.27 -46.33 19.73
N LYS A 46 16.03 -45.23 19.73
CA LYS A 46 17.51 -45.25 19.64
C LYS A 46 18.19 -45.33 21.01
N LEU A 47 17.49 -44.93 22.07
CA LEU A 47 18.06 -44.87 23.41
C LEU A 47 18.09 -46.25 24.09
N GLY A 48 17.01 -47.03 23.91
CA GLY A 48 16.94 -48.43 24.34
C GLY A 48 17.07 -48.64 25.84
N TYR A 49 16.73 -47.63 26.65
CA TYR A 49 16.70 -47.75 28.11
C TYR A 49 15.42 -48.48 28.54
N ASP A 50 15.54 -49.28 29.58
CA ASP A 50 14.39 -49.92 30.22
C ASP A 50 13.54 -48.89 30.98
N LYS A 51 12.22 -48.98 30.81
CA LYS A 51 11.24 -48.07 31.41
C LYS A 51 10.79 -48.51 32.80
N ASP A 52 11.05 -49.78 33.15
CA ASP A 52 10.65 -50.39 34.41
C ASP A 52 11.80 -50.46 35.45
N SER A 53 12.90 -49.74 35.20
CA SER A 53 14.05 -49.62 36.11
C SER A 53 14.61 -48.19 36.21
N GLU A 54 15.68 -48.00 37.00
CA GLU A 54 16.42 -46.73 37.15
C GLU A 54 16.92 -46.15 35.82
N GLN A 55 16.95 -46.97 34.76
CA GLN A 55 17.36 -46.57 33.43
C GLN A 55 16.44 -45.51 32.80
N ILE A 56 15.24 -45.30 33.34
CA ILE A 56 14.34 -44.20 32.95
C ILE A 56 14.99 -42.81 33.07
N LEU A 57 15.94 -42.66 34.01
CA LEU A 57 16.72 -41.43 34.17
C LEU A 57 17.58 -41.11 32.95
N GLY A 58 17.87 -42.12 32.11
CA GLY A 58 18.49 -41.93 30.81
C GLY A 58 17.58 -41.14 29.86
N TYR A 59 16.29 -41.50 29.75
CA TYR A 59 15.34 -40.71 28.96
C TYR A 59 15.16 -39.29 29.52
N LEU A 60 15.21 -39.11 30.85
CA LEU A 60 15.15 -37.79 31.47
C LEU A 60 16.36 -36.94 31.06
N ALA A 61 17.58 -37.49 31.18
CA ALA A 61 18.82 -36.79 30.85
C ALA A 61 18.88 -36.39 29.37
N HIS A 62 18.50 -37.30 28.45
CA HIS A 62 18.43 -37.01 27.02
C HIS A 62 17.31 -36.02 26.68
N GLY A 63 16.14 -36.15 27.31
CA GLY A 63 15.01 -35.25 27.14
C GLY A 63 15.34 -33.81 27.56
N LEU A 64 15.98 -33.63 28.71
CA LEU A 64 16.47 -32.31 29.15
C LEU A 64 17.58 -31.78 28.24
N GLY A 65 18.50 -32.65 27.81
CA GLY A 65 19.55 -32.29 26.85
C GLY A 65 18.98 -31.75 25.54
N GLN A 66 17.96 -32.41 24.99
CA GLN A 66 17.23 -31.98 23.80
C GLN A 66 16.42 -30.70 24.05
N TRP A 67 15.72 -30.62 25.18
CA TRP A 67 14.86 -29.49 25.53
C TRP A 67 15.63 -28.16 25.64
N PHE A 68 16.80 -28.19 26.27
CA PHE A 68 17.60 -26.99 26.49
C PHE A 68 18.63 -26.70 25.40
N PHE A 69 19.10 -27.72 24.67
CA PHE A 69 20.25 -27.56 23.76
C PHE A 69 20.09 -28.21 22.38
N GLY A 70 18.94 -28.79 22.09
CA GLY A 70 18.66 -29.51 20.84
C GLY A 70 17.26 -29.20 20.28
N ASP A 71 16.55 -30.23 19.82
CA ASP A 71 15.21 -30.11 19.28
C ASP A 71 14.16 -30.19 20.41
N ALA A 72 13.53 -29.05 20.70
CA ALA A 72 12.50 -28.95 21.74
C ALA A 72 11.31 -29.91 21.54
N MET A 73 10.95 -30.26 20.30
CA MET A 73 9.87 -31.24 20.06
C MET A 73 10.29 -32.62 20.54
N ARG A 74 11.51 -33.03 20.22
CA ARG A 74 12.04 -34.33 20.64
C ARG A 74 12.31 -34.37 22.14
N GLY A 75 12.77 -33.26 22.70
CA GLY A 75 12.83 -33.08 24.15
C GLY A 75 11.47 -33.27 24.80
N ALA A 76 10.41 -32.66 24.25
CA ALA A 76 9.04 -32.85 24.75
C ALA A 76 8.58 -34.31 24.68
N ASP A 77 8.89 -35.02 23.60
CA ASP A 77 8.48 -36.41 23.45
C ASP A 77 9.20 -37.32 24.46
N LEU A 78 10.51 -37.17 24.62
CA LEU A 78 11.28 -37.94 25.61
C LEU A 78 10.85 -37.63 27.06
N LEU A 79 10.61 -36.35 27.39
CA LEU A 79 10.11 -35.97 28.71
C LEU A 79 8.69 -36.50 28.96
N THR A 80 7.85 -36.62 27.93
CA THR A 80 6.51 -37.23 28.06
C THR A 80 6.63 -38.72 28.38
N VAL A 81 7.50 -39.44 27.68
CA VAL A 81 7.77 -40.87 27.94
C VAL A 81 8.21 -41.09 29.39
N VAL A 82 9.09 -40.22 29.92
CA VAL A 82 9.54 -40.28 31.31
C VAL A 82 8.41 -39.97 32.29
N GLY A 83 7.63 -38.92 32.02
CA GLY A 83 6.49 -38.52 32.85
C GLY A 83 5.42 -39.61 32.96
N ASP A 84 5.22 -40.39 31.90
CA ASP A 84 4.22 -41.46 31.86
C ASP A 84 4.71 -42.77 32.50
N ALA A 85 6.01 -43.06 32.42
CA ALA A 85 6.60 -44.29 32.93
C ALA A 85 7.06 -44.18 34.39
N ALA A 86 7.58 -43.02 34.83
CA ALA A 86 8.11 -42.86 36.19
C ALA A 86 7.10 -43.16 37.32
N PRO A 87 5.81 -42.76 37.24
CA PRO A 87 4.83 -43.10 38.28
C PRO A 87 4.61 -44.61 38.46
N LYS A 88 4.83 -45.42 37.40
CA LYS A 88 4.62 -46.87 37.43
C LYS A 88 5.70 -47.61 38.24
N LEU A 89 6.90 -47.02 38.35
CA LEU A 89 8.00 -47.52 39.17
C LEU A 89 7.70 -47.44 40.68
N GLY A 90 6.90 -46.45 41.11
CA GLY A 90 6.46 -46.33 42.50
C GLY A 90 5.40 -47.35 42.89
N ASN A 91 4.60 -47.81 41.91
CA ASN A 91 3.43 -48.68 42.11
C ASN A 91 3.72 -50.18 41.92
N SER A 92 4.87 -50.55 41.36
CA SER A 92 5.26 -51.95 41.09
C SER A 92 5.91 -52.67 42.27
N VAL A 93 6.13 -51.97 43.40
CA VAL A 93 6.77 -52.54 44.59
C VAL A 93 5.73 -53.17 45.50
N SER A 94 5.53 -54.48 45.37
CA SER A 94 4.81 -55.28 46.38
C SER A 94 5.42 -55.05 47.78
N ALA A 95 4.57 -55.02 48.81
CA ALA A 95 4.90 -54.62 50.20
C ALA A 95 6.03 -55.42 50.89
N THR A 96 6.63 -56.42 50.23
CA THR A 96 7.65 -57.31 50.80
C THR A 96 9.10 -56.91 50.49
N VAL A 97 9.37 -55.89 49.67
CA VAL A 97 10.74 -55.38 49.46
C VAL A 97 10.81 -53.90 49.85
N ALA A 98 11.06 -53.65 51.13
CA ALA A 98 11.15 -52.32 51.71
C ALA A 98 12.42 -51.52 51.31
N ASN A 99 13.30 -52.08 50.47
CA ASN A 99 14.60 -51.49 50.09
C ASN A 99 14.81 -51.40 48.56
N SER A 100 13.79 -51.06 47.76
CA SER A 100 14.05 -50.77 46.33
C SER A 100 14.66 -49.36 46.19
N SER A 101 15.89 -49.29 45.71
CA SER A 101 16.71 -48.07 45.46
C SER A 101 16.06 -47.01 44.55
N VAL A 102 14.86 -47.27 44.02
CA VAL A 102 14.17 -46.51 42.96
C VAL A 102 12.98 -45.67 43.46
N ARG A 103 12.58 -45.79 44.75
CA ARG A 103 11.36 -45.13 45.28
C ARG A 103 11.35 -43.60 45.16
N TRP A 104 12.52 -42.97 45.06
CA TRP A 104 12.67 -41.51 44.95
C TRP A 104 12.48 -41.01 43.50
N VAL A 105 12.57 -41.89 42.50
CA VAL A 105 12.58 -41.52 41.08
C VAL A 105 11.28 -40.82 40.63
N PRO A 106 10.07 -41.29 40.99
CA PRO A 106 8.83 -40.62 40.59
C PRO A 106 8.77 -39.15 41.08
N ASP A 107 9.06 -38.92 42.36
CA ASP A 107 9.03 -37.58 42.97
C ASP A 107 10.09 -36.65 42.36
N TYR A 108 11.27 -37.19 42.06
CA TYR A 108 12.35 -36.44 41.42
C TYR A 108 12.00 -36.03 39.99
N VAL A 109 11.48 -36.98 39.20
CA VAL A 109 11.03 -36.74 37.83
C VAL A 109 9.91 -35.70 37.80
N GLU A 110 8.91 -35.84 38.66
CA GLU A 110 7.75 -34.94 38.68
C GLU A 110 8.16 -33.49 39.00
N LYS A 111 9.08 -33.30 39.96
CA LYS A 111 9.62 -31.98 40.30
C LYS A 111 10.31 -31.29 39.11
N ILE A 112 10.88 -32.06 38.19
CA ILE A 112 11.60 -31.55 37.02
C ILE A 112 10.66 -31.34 35.83
N ILE A 113 9.72 -32.26 35.60
CA ILE A 113 8.84 -32.24 34.42
C ILE A 113 7.64 -31.31 34.62
N ALA A 114 7.06 -31.23 35.82
CA ALA A 114 5.86 -30.45 36.07
C ALA A 114 5.97 -28.98 35.61
N PRO A 115 7.10 -28.26 35.86
CA PRO A 115 7.29 -26.90 35.36
C PRO A 115 7.40 -26.78 33.82
N LEU A 116 7.79 -27.86 33.13
CA LEU A 116 8.02 -27.87 31.69
C LEU A 116 6.76 -28.22 30.88
N ARG A 117 5.76 -28.89 31.48
CA ARG A 117 4.53 -29.33 30.79
C ARG A 117 3.80 -28.22 30.01
N PRO A 118 3.59 -27.00 30.54
CA PRO A 118 2.92 -25.94 29.79
C PRO A 118 3.68 -25.55 28.51
N GLN A 119 5.02 -25.51 28.59
CA GLN A 119 5.87 -25.18 27.45
C GLN A 119 5.89 -26.32 26.42
N MET A 120 5.87 -27.58 26.86
CA MET A 120 5.79 -28.75 25.97
C MET A 120 4.50 -28.72 25.13
N ALA A 121 3.38 -28.29 25.70
CA ALA A 121 2.12 -28.12 24.99
C ALA A 121 2.21 -27.05 23.89
N ILE A 122 2.92 -25.94 24.15
CA ILE A 122 3.17 -24.88 23.17
C ILE A 122 3.95 -25.41 21.97
N VAL A 123 5.03 -26.17 22.19
CA VAL A 123 5.84 -26.71 21.08
C VAL A 123 5.01 -27.59 20.16
N ARG A 124 4.20 -28.48 20.74
CA ARG A 124 3.32 -29.38 19.99
C ARG A 124 2.30 -28.61 19.17
N LYS A 125 1.67 -27.60 19.76
CA LYS A 125 0.70 -26.74 19.07
C LYS A 125 1.36 -25.97 17.92
N TRP A 126 2.57 -25.46 18.11
CA TRP A 126 3.31 -24.75 17.06
C TRP A 126 3.78 -25.67 15.93
N ALA A 127 4.28 -26.87 16.27
CA ALA A 127 4.76 -27.82 15.29
C ALA A 127 3.64 -28.39 14.41
N GLY A 128 2.43 -28.51 14.95
CA GLY A 128 1.24 -28.99 14.22
C GLY A 128 0.52 -27.93 13.39
N ARG A 129 1.04 -26.69 13.29
CA ARG A 129 0.37 -25.63 12.54
C ARG A 129 0.46 -25.86 11.02
N GLU A 130 -0.60 -25.50 10.32
CA GLU A 130 -0.53 -25.35 8.87
C GLU A 130 0.29 -24.10 8.49
N LYS A 131 0.94 -24.15 7.34
CA LYS A 131 1.71 -23.01 6.84
C LYS A 131 0.73 -21.93 6.37
N PRO A 132 0.84 -20.67 6.85
CA PRO A 132 -0.01 -19.59 6.38
C PRO A 132 0.12 -19.35 4.87
N THR A 133 -0.99 -19.12 4.19
CA THR A 133 -1.06 -18.83 2.75
C THR A 133 -1.45 -17.38 2.44
N ASP A 134 -1.88 -16.64 3.44
CA ASP A 134 -2.46 -15.30 3.33
C ASP A 134 -1.99 -14.35 4.45
N LEU A 135 -2.29 -13.07 4.31
CA LEU A 135 -1.92 -12.04 5.30
C LEU A 135 -2.56 -12.29 6.68
N GLU A 136 -3.82 -12.74 6.70
CA GLU A 136 -4.56 -12.98 7.93
C GLU A 136 -3.95 -14.16 8.70
N GLY A 137 -3.64 -15.27 8.01
CA GLY A 137 -2.96 -16.40 8.61
C GLY A 137 -1.56 -16.07 9.13
N ILE A 138 -0.79 -15.22 8.42
CA ILE A 138 0.54 -14.79 8.89
C ILE A 138 0.42 -13.94 10.16
N ARG A 139 -0.54 -13.01 10.21
CA ARG A 139 -0.80 -12.19 11.40
C ARG A 139 -1.24 -13.04 12.58
N ALA A 140 -2.20 -13.93 12.38
CA ALA A 140 -2.66 -14.86 13.41
C ALA A 140 -1.52 -15.73 13.96
N ALA A 141 -0.60 -16.18 13.10
CA ALA A 141 0.58 -16.93 13.53
C ALA A 141 1.56 -16.08 14.36
N LEU A 142 1.76 -14.81 14.00
CA LEU A 142 2.59 -13.87 14.79
C LEU A 142 1.95 -13.52 16.13
N ASP A 143 0.63 -13.35 16.18
CA ASP A 143 -0.11 -13.08 17.42
C ASP A 143 -0.02 -14.28 18.37
N GLN A 144 -0.13 -15.50 17.84
CA GLN A 144 0.08 -16.73 18.62
C GLN A 144 1.49 -16.81 19.22
N LEU A 145 2.53 -16.47 18.44
CA LEU A 145 3.90 -16.42 18.95
C LEU A 145 4.10 -15.37 20.04
N THR A 146 3.42 -14.24 19.93
CA THR A 146 3.49 -13.15 20.90
C THR A 146 2.78 -13.55 22.20
N ALA A 147 1.63 -14.21 22.10
CA ALA A 147 0.89 -14.72 23.26
C ALA A 147 1.69 -15.74 24.08
N TRP A 148 2.61 -16.48 23.46
CA TRP A 148 3.45 -17.47 24.14
C TRP A 148 4.75 -16.92 24.71
N GLU A 149 5.14 -15.70 24.37
CA GLU A 149 6.42 -15.11 24.78
C GLU A 149 6.59 -15.02 26.30
N GLY A 150 5.50 -14.73 27.02
CA GLY A 150 5.49 -14.67 28.49
C GLY A 150 5.45 -16.03 29.20
N ALA A 151 5.20 -17.13 28.46
CA ALA A 151 5.05 -18.48 29.03
C ALA A 151 6.32 -19.34 28.88
N LEU A 152 7.35 -18.84 28.20
CA LEU A 152 8.56 -19.58 27.84
C LEU A 152 9.70 -19.24 28.80
N ASP A 153 10.42 -20.26 29.25
CA ASP A 153 11.65 -20.05 30.03
C ASP A 153 12.74 -19.45 29.12
N GLU A 154 13.47 -18.45 29.61
CA GLU A 154 14.53 -17.77 28.86
C GLU A 154 15.68 -18.70 28.44
N LYS A 155 15.81 -19.87 29.07
CA LYS A 155 16.94 -20.79 28.90
C LYS A 155 16.69 -21.94 27.92
N CYS A 156 15.54 -22.02 27.26
CA CYS A 156 15.19 -23.13 26.39
C CYS A 156 15.52 -22.89 24.90
N ALA A 157 15.96 -23.94 24.19
CA ALA A 157 16.21 -23.91 22.74
C ALA A 157 14.94 -23.61 21.93
N LEU A 158 13.77 -23.82 22.54
CA LEU A 158 12.47 -23.47 21.99
C LEU A 158 12.33 -21.97 21.70
N LYS A 159 12.83 -21.10 22.59
CA LYS A 159 12.74 -19.64 22.39
C LYS A 159 13.48 -19.20 21.12
N GLU A 160 14.72 -19.67 20.95
CA GLU A 160 15.52 -19.39 19.75
C GLU A 160 14.84 -19.86 18.45
N ARG A 161 14.17 -21.03 18.49
CA ARG A 161 13.41 -21.54 17.35
C ARG A 161 12.18 -20.69 17.04
N LEU A 162 11.41 -20.31 18.05
CA LEU A 162 10.23 -19.46 17.87
C LEU A 162 10.62 -18.06 17.39
N ASP A 163 11.74 -17.52 17.86
CA ASP A 163 12.30 -16.25 17.38
C ASP A 163 12.72 -16.34 15.90
N SER A 164 13.37 -17.44 15.49
CA SER A 164 13.70 -17.67 14.08
C SER A 164 12.46 -17.75 13.20
N ASP A 165 11.41 -18.45 13.66
CA ASP A 165 10.15 -18.57 12.92
C ASP A 165 9.39 -17.23 12.88
N ARG A 166 9.43 -16.45 13.97
CA ARG A 166 8.92 -15.07 14.03
C ARG A 166 9.57 -14.20 12.96
N GLN A 167 10.89 -14.23 12.86
CA GLN A 167 11.63 -13.48 11.82
C GLN A 167 11.30 -13.94 10.39
N LYS A 168 11.01 -15.24 10.18
CA LYS A 168 10.56 -15.72 8.86
C LYS A 168 9.17 -15.20 8.53
N LEU A 169 8.22 -15.29 9.46
CA LEU A 169 6.85 -14.80 9.28
C LEU A 169 6.80 -13.29 9.08
N GLN A 170 7.61 -12.51 9.80
CA GLN A 170 7.73 -11.07 9.59
C GLN A 170 8.22 -10.74 8.18
N ARG A 171 9.22 -11.48 7.66
CA ARG A 171 9.71 -11.32 6.28
C ARG A 171 8.64 -11.69 5.26
N GLU A 172 7.88 -12.75 5.49
CA GLU A 172 6.75 -13.13 4.63
C GLU A 172 5.65 -12.06 4.64
N LEU A 173 5.29 -11.53 5.82
CA LEU A 173 4.32 -10.45 5.96
C LEU A 173 4.71 -9.22 5.13
N SER A 174 5.97 -8.76 5.24
CA SER A 174 6.46 -7.63 4.45
C SER A 174 6.44 -7.92 2.94
N ARG A 175 6.70 -9.16 2.52
CA ARG A 175 6.62 -9.55 1.11
C ARG A 175 5.18 -9.50 0.58
N PHE A 176 4.24 -10.12 1.28
CA PHE A 176 2.83 -10.11 0.88
C PHE A 176 2.25 -8.69 0.84
N GLN A 177 2.59 -7.84 1.81
CA GLN A 177 2.19 -6.44 1.79
C GLN A 177 2.76 -5.68 0.59
N ALA A 178 4.03 -5.90 0.26
CA ALA A 178 4.66 -5.28 -0.91
C ALA A 178 4.02 -5.75 -2.22
N ASP A 179 3.67 -7.03 -2.34
CA ASP A 179 3.04 -7.58 -3.54
C ASP A 179 1.61 -7.06 -3.74
N ILE A 180 0.83 -6.91 -2.67
CA ILE A 180 -0.50 -6.28 -2.71
C ILE A 180 -0.38 -4.83 -3.16
N GLN A 181 0.49 -4.05 -2.52
CA GLN A 181 0.70 -2.64 -2.89
C GLN A 181 1.19 -2.51 -4.35
N ARG A 182 2.07 -3.40 -4.82
CA ARG A 182 2.51 -3.40 -6.23
C ARG A 182 1.37 -3.65 -7.19
N THR A 183 0.48 -4.59 -6.86
CA THR A 183 -0.67 -4.93 -7.69
C THR A 183 -1.66 -3.76 -7.74
N GLU A 184 -2.01 -3.18 -6.59
CA GLU A 184 -2.87 -2.00 -6.50
C GLU A 184 -2.28 -0.80 -7.27
N MET A 185 -0.99 -0.52 -7.11
CA MET A 185 -0.32 0.55 -7.84
C MET A 185 -0.28 0.29 -9.36
N ALA A 186 -0.12 -0.96 -9.78
CA ALA A 186 -0.15 -1.32 -11.20
C ALA A 186 -1.56 -1.14 -11.78
N GLU A 187 -2.61 -1.56 -11.07
CA GLU A 187 -3.99 -1.36 -11.47
C GLU A 187 -4.37 0.12 -11.56
N GLN A 188 -3.99 0.93 -10.57
CA GLN A 188 -4.20 2.37 -10.59
C GLN A 188 -3.48 3.04 -11.76
N ARG A 189 -2.23 2.65 -12.05
CA ARG A 189 -1.49 3.15 -13.22
C ARG A 189 -2.16 2.75 -14.53
N ALA A 190 -2.59 1.50 -14.66
CA ALA A 190 -3.28 1.02 -15.87
C ALA A 190 -4.63 1.70 -16.07
N ARG A 191 -5.37 2.02 -15.00
CA ARG A 191 -6.59 2.83 -15.07
C ARG A 191 -6.27 4.25 -15.53
N ARG A 192 -5.32 4.92 -14.87
CA ARG A 192 -4.89 6.27 -15.20
C ARG A 192 -4.48 6.38 -16.67
N GLN A 193 -3.68 5.43 -17.15
CA GLN A 193 -3.22 5.41 -18.53
C GLN A 193 -4.40 5.37 -19.52
N ARG A 194 -5.39 4.51 -19.27
CA ARG A 194 -6.61 4.44 -20.10
C ARG A 194 -7.41 5.75 -20.07
N GLU A 195 -7.54 6.37 -18.90
CA GLU A 195 -8.24 7.65 -18.77
C GLU A 195 -7.50 8.80 -19.48
N VAL A 196 -6.16 8.83 -19.43
CA VAL A 196 -5.34 9.79 -20.19
C VAL A 196 -5.50 9.61 -21.70
N GLU A 197 -5.53 8.36 -22.19
CA GLU A 197 -5.76 8.05 -23.60
C GLU A 197 -7.13 8.53 -24.06
N GLN A 198 -8.19 8.22 -23.29
CA GLN A 198 -9.55 8.70 -23.56
C GLN A 198 -9.64 10.23 -23.55
N PHE A 199 -9.00 10.89 -22.57
CA PHE A 199 -8.98 12.34 -22.51
C PHE A 199 -8.25 12.95 -23.71
N THR A 200 -7.16 12.33 -24.16
CA THR A 200 -6.40 12.77 -25.34
C THR A 200 -7.24 12.62 -26.62
N GLU A 201 -7.97 11.51 -26.75
CA GLU A 201 -8.92 11.29 -27.85
C GLU A 201 -10.01 12.37 -27.87
N ILE A 202 -10.67 12.62 -26.73
CA ILE A 202 -11.66 13.70 -26.60
C ILE A 202 -11.04 15.03 -27.02
N CYS A 203 -9.86 15.38 -26.50
CA CYS A 203 -9.17 16.63 -26.82
C CYS A 203 -8.88 16.79 -28.31
N SER A 204 -8.58 15.69 -29.02
CA SER A 204 -8.36 15.70 -30.47
C SER A 204 -9.64 15.94 -31.27
N LEU A 205 -10.81 15.55 -30.73
CA LEU A 205 -12.12 15.76 -31.36
C LEU A 205 -12.67 17.17 -31.12
N LEU A 206 -12.30 17.83 -30.02
CA LEU A 206 -12.86 19.14 -29.66
C LEU A 206 -12.79 20.20 -30.78
N PRO A 207 -11.67 20.38 -31.52
CA PRO A 207 -11.61 21.37 -32.59
C PRO A 207 -12.64 21.12 -33.70
N SER A 208 -12.92 19.85 -34.02
CA SER A 208 -13.93 19.49 -35.03
C SER A 208 -15.37 19.73 -34.60
N LEU A 209 -15.59 19.92 -33.29
CA LEU A 209 -16.89 20.24 -32.72
C LEU A 209 -17.17 21.75 -32.70
N VAL A 210 -16.16 22.58 -32.97
CA VAL A 210 -16.31 24.04 -33.06
C VAL A 210 -16.69 24.40 -34.48
N ASP A 211 -17.84 25.05 -34.65
CA ASP A 211 -18.33 25.52 -35.94
C ASP A 211 -18.20 27.04 -36.00
N GLY A 212 -17.20 27.53 -36.74
CA GLY A 212 -16.92 28.94 -36.92
C GLY A 212 -16.33 29.65 -35.70
N TYR A 213 -17.14 29.78 -34.64
CA TYR A 213 -16.74 30.10 -33.25
C TYR A 213 -17.77 29.57 -32.22
N ASP A 214 -18.70 28.70 -32.61
CA ASP A 214 -19.67 28.09 -31.69
C ASP A 214 -19.00 26.97 -30.88
N PHE A 215 -18.80 27.21 -29.59
CA PHE A 215 -18.19 26.27 -28.65
C PHE A 215 -19.22 25.44 -27.88
N THR A 216 -20.52 25.60 -28.16
CA THR A 216 -21.61 24.97 -27.41
C THR A 216 -21.52 23.44 -27.44
N ARG A 217 -21.24 22.86 -28.62
CA ARG A 217 -21.12 21.39 -28.79
C ARG A 217 -19.92 20.83 -28.02
N ALA A 218 -18.77 21.50 -28.13
CA ALA A 218 -17.56 21.11 -27.40
C ALA A 218 -17.77 21.19 -25.89
N THR A 219 -18.43 22.25 -25.41
CA THR A 219 -18.77 22.42 -23.98
C THR A 219 -19.66 21.29 -23.48
N LYS A 220 -20.70 20.93 -24.24
CA LYS A 220 -21.61 19.83 -23.88
C LYS A 220 -20.89 18.48 -23.77
N VAL A 221 -20.05 18.14 -24.75
CA VAL A 221 -19.26 16.89 -24.70
C VAL A 221 -18.35 16.86 -23.47
N LEU A 222 -17.69 17.97 -23.16
CA LEU A 222 -16.83 18.06 -21.99
C LEU A 222 -17.62 17.95 -20.68
N GLU A 223 -18.84 18.48 -20.59
CA GLU A 223 -19.71 18.37 -19.41
C GLU A 223 -20.21 16.95 -19.13
N GLU A 224 -20.40 16.13 -20.17
CA GLU A 224 -20.91 14.76 -20.05
C GLU A 224 -19.84 13.76 -19.56
N VAL A 225 -18.56 14.06 -19.76
CA VAL A 225 -17.43 13.16 -19.40
C VAL A 225 -17.03 13.29 -17.93
N ARG A 226 -16.66 12.19 -17.27
CA ARG A 226 -16.07 12.19 -15.91
C ARG A 226 -14.96 11.16 -15.80
N PHE A 227 -13.90 11.52 -15.08
CA PHE A 227 -12.77 10.63 -14.81
C PHE A 227 -12.61 10.42 -13.30
N ASP A 228 -12.12 9.25 -12.92
CA ASP A 228 -11.89 8.92 -11.51
C ASP A 228 -10.48 9.33 -11.06
N SER A 229 -9.53 9.43 -11.98
CA SER A 229 -8.18 9.92 -11.67
C SER A 229 -8.21 11.44 -11.44
N PRO A 230 -7.73 11.93 -10.28
CA PRO A 230 -7.79 13.36 -9.96
C PRO A 230 -7.00 14.23 -10.94
N GLU A 231 -5.86 13.75 -11.41
CA GLU A 231 -5.01 14.43 -12.40
C GLU A 231 -5.75 14.64 -13.74
N VAL A 232 -6.44 13.60 -14.23
CA VAL A 232 -7.19 13.65 -15.49
C VAL A 232 -8.45 14.50 -15.33
N GLN A 233 -9.10 14.42 -14.17
CA GLN A 233 -10.26 15.25 -13.85
C GLN A 233 -9.89 16.74 -13.78
N GLU A 234 -8.74 17.09 -13.20
CA GLU A 234 -8.26 18.48 -13.18
C GLU A 234 -7.96 19.00 -14.60
N ALA A 235 -7.34 18.17 -15.45
CA ALA A 235 -7.11 18.52 -16.85
C ALA A 235 -8.43 18.70 -17.64
N LEU A 236 -9.43 17.84 -17.39
CA LEU A 236 -10.77 17.97 -17.95
C LEU A 236 -11.45 19.28 -17.52
N ASP A 237 -11.36 19.62 -16.23
CA ASP A 237 -11.95 20.86 -15.71
C ASP A 237 -11.26 22.10 -16.27
N GLY A 238 -9.95 22.05 -16.50
CA GLY A 238 -9.23 23.07 -17.26
C GLY A 238 -9.80 23.21 -18.69
N ARG A 239 -9.98 22.09 -19.40
CA ARG A 239 -10.53 22.12 -20.75
C ARG A 239 -11.96 22.66 -20.80
N ARG A 240 -12.82 22.28 -19.85
CA ARG A 240 -14.18 22.83 -19.68
C ARG A 240 -14.15 24.34 -19.49
N TYR A 241 -13.28 24.81 -18.61
CA TYR A 241 -13.12 26.23 -18.35
C TYR A 241 -12.77 27.01 -19.63
N LEU A 242 -11.84 26.51 -20.47
CA LEU A 242 -11.49 27.18 -21.72
C LEU A 242 -12.68 27.34 -22.67
N TYR A 243 -13.39 26.25 -22.98
CA TYR A 243 -14.47 26.29 -23.96
C TYR A 243 -15.69 27.07 -23.44
N ARG A 244 -15.98 26.96 -22.13
CA ARG A 244 -17.09 27.68 -21.50
C ARG A 244 -16.86 29.18 -21.47
N GLU A 245 -15.68 29.64 -21.04
CA GLU A 245 -15.40 31.08 -20.99
C GLU A 245 -15.17 31.68 -22.39
N ALA A 246 -14.71 30.88 -23.36
CA ALA A 246 -14.66 31.31 -24.76
C ALA A 246 -16.08 31.56 -25.33
N GLN A 247 -17.03 30.66 -25.07
CA GLN A 247 -18.44 30.87 -25.43
C GLN A 247 -19.02 32.10 -24.73
N ALA A 248 -18.78 32.22 -23.41
CA ALA A 248 -19.28 33.34 -22.62
C ALA A 248 -18.70 34.70 -23.08
N MET A 249 -17.52 34.73 -23.69
CA MET A 249 -16.96 35.93 -24.33
C MET A 249 -17.85 36.36 -25.52
N LEU A 250 -18.17 35.43 -26.42
CA LEU A 250 -18.98 35.71 -27.60
C LEU A 250 -20.40 36.12 -27.26
N ASP A 251 -21.02 35.44 -26.29
CA ASP A 251 -22.36 35.77 -25.80
C ASP A 251 -22.37 37.19 -25.19
N GLN A 252 -21.33 37.53 -24.44
CA GLN A 252 -21.15 38.87 -23.87
C GLN A 252 -20.96 39.93 -24.95
N LEU A 253 -20.10 39.65 -25.94
CA LEU A 253 -19.84 40.56 -27.05
C LEU A 253 -21.10 40.81 -27.89
N ALA A 254 -21.89 39.77 -28.15
CA ALA A 254 -23.17 39.89 -28.84
C ALA A 254 -24.14 40.80 -28.07
N ALA A 255 -24.24 40.64 -26.75
CA ALA A 255 -25.06 41.48 -25.90
C ALA A 255 -24.57 42.95 -25.89
N ASP A 256 -23.26 43.18 -25.83
CA ASP A 256 -22.68 44.52 -25.85
C ASP A 256 -22.95 45.23 -27.18
N VAL A 257 -22.75 44.54 -28.32
CA VAL A 257 -23.04 45.07 -29.66
C VAL A 257 -24.53 45.39 -29.84
N ALA A 258 -25.42 44.57 -29.29
CA ALA A 258 -26.87 44.82 -29.34
C ALA A 258 -27.27 46.05 -28.51
N ARG A 259 -26.54 46.34 -27.43
CA ARG A 259 -26.75 47.53 -26.59
C ARG A 259 -26.19 48.79 -27.26
N GLU A 260 -24.99 48.69 -27.81
CA GLU A 260 -24.28 49.79 -28.46
C GLU A 260 -23.52 49.26 -29.66
N SER A 261 -23.87 49.74 -30.86
CA SER A 261 -23.21 49.32 -32.09
C SER A 261 -21.72 49.64 -32.09
N TYR A 262 -20.89 48.74 -32.60
CA TYR A 262 -19.46 48.98 -32.75
C TYR A 262 -19.18 49.70 -34.08
N ASP A 263 -18.49 50.84 -34.03
CA ASP A 263 -17.97 51.54 -35.21
C ASP A 263 -16.46 51.31 -35.31
N GLY A 264 -15.99 50.75 -36.43
CA GLY A 264 -14.56 50.51 -36.62
C GLY A 264 -14.18 49.79 -37.90
N VAL A 265 -12.92 49.36 -37.96
CA VAL A 265 -12.39 48.54 -39.04
C VAL A 265 -12.58 47.08 -38.64
N VAL A 266 -13.37 46.35 -39.42
CA VAL A 266 -13.63 44.92 -39.23
C VAL A 266 -12.66 44.14 -40.12
N GLN A 267 -11.67 43.48 -39.52
CA GLN A 267 -10.80 42.57 -40.26
C GLN A 267 -11.53 41.27 -40.53
N ARG A 268 -11.36 40.77 -41.74
CA ARG A 268 -11.96 39.51 -42.17
C ARG A 268 -10.88 38.46 -42.26
N SER A 269 -11.21 37.23 -41.86
CA SER A 269 -10.35 36.05 -42.03
C SER A 269 -9.99 35.87 -43.50
N GLU A 270 -10.93 36.18 -44.39
CA GLU A 270 -10.73 36.20 -45.83
C GLU A 270 -11.25 37.50 -46.47
N GLY A 271 -10.40 38.15 -47.26
CA GLY A 271 -10.74 39.35 -48.02
C GLY A 271 -10.29 40.66 -47.38
N PRO A 272 -10.63 41.82 -47.98
CA PRO A 272 -10.21 43.11 -47.48
C PRO A 272 -10.97 43.50 -46.20
N ALA A 273 -10.29 44.28 -45.35
CA ALA A 273 -10.89 44.91 -44.19
C ALA A 273 -12.08 45.80 -44.59
N LEU A 274 -13.10 45.85 -43.73
CA LEU A 274 -14.30 46.65 -43.96
C LEU A 274 -14.42 47.72 -42.87
N THR A 275 -14.48 49.00 -43.27
CA THR A 275 -14.95 50.05 -42.35
C THR A 275 -16.46 49.95 -42.26
N ALA A 276 -16.97 49.50 -41.11
CA ALA A 276 -18.39 49.21 -40.94
C ALA A 276 -18.85 49.47 -39.50
N ARG A 277 -20.15 49.74 -39.37
CA ARG A 277 -20.86 49.70 -38.09
C ARG A 277 -21.42 48.31 -37.86
N VAL A 278 -20.94 47.59 -36.85
CA VAL A 278 -21.51 46.32 -36.41
C VAL A 278 -22.79 46.59 -35.63
N GLN A 279 -23.92 46.09 -36.13
CA GLN A 279 -25.25 46.34 -35.57
C GLN A 279 -25.74 45.20 -34.68
N ALA A 280 -25.37 43.95 -35.00
CA ALA A 280 -25.78 42.78 -34.24
C ALA A 280 -24.82 41.61 -34.50
N ILE A 281 -24.65 40.77 -33.49
CA ILE A 281 -24.03 39.43 -33.59
C ILE A 281 -25.07 38.44 -33.08
N GLN A 282 -25.59 37.57 -33.93
CA GLN A 282 -26.64 36.62 -33.57
C GLN A 282 -26.64 35.43 -34.52
N ASP A 283 -27.01 34.25 -34.03
CA ASP A 283 -27.15 33.01 -34.82
C ASP A 283 -25.91 32.67 -35.69
N GLY A 284 -24.71 32.92 -35.17
CA GLY A 284 -23.45 32.68 -35.90
C GLY A 284 -23.20 33.67 -37.05
N ALA A 285 -23.90 34.79 -37.10
CA ALA A 285 -23.74 35.83 -38.12
C ALA A 285 -23.56 37.22 -37.51
N VAL A 286 -22.88 38.09 -38.26
CA VAL A 286 -22.59 39.49 -37.93
C VAL A 286 -23.28 40.38 -38.95
N SER A 287 -24.15 41.27 -38.47
CA SER A 287 -24.81 42.28 -39.29
C SER A 287 -24.03 43.58 -39.28
N LEU A 288 -23.56 44.00 -40.45
CA LEU A 288 -22.71 45.16 -40.66
C LEU A 288 -23.46 46.22 -41.49
N ARG A 289 -23.24 47.50 -41.19
CA ARG A 289 -23.66 48.62 -42.04
C ARG A 289 -22.42 49.36 -42.56
N THR A 290 -22.24 49.32 -43.87
CA THR A 290 -21.20 50.05 -44.59
C THR A 290 -21.76 51.29 -45.26
N GLU A 291 -20.91 52.14 -45.82
CA GLU A 291 -21.32 53.26 -46.67
C GLU A 291 -22.18 52.81 -47.87
N ARG A 292 -21.99 51.57 -48.34
CA ARG A 292 -22.67 50.99 -49.51
C ARG A 292 -23.98 50.28 -49.16
N GLY A 293 -24.31 50.16 -47.87
CA GLY A 293 -25.50 49.46 -47.38
C GLY A 293 -25.20 48.44 -46.29
N SER A 294 -26.25 47.70 -45.90
CA SER A 294 -26.16 46.64 -44.88
C SER A 294 -25.78 45.30 -45.51
N ILE A 295 -24.92 44.57 -44.82
CA ILE A 295 -24.38 43.27 -45.23
C ILE A 295 -24.39 42.34 -44.01
N THR A 296 -24.73 41.07 -44.20
CA THR A 296 -24.63 40.06 -43.15
C THR A 296 -23.55 39.06 -43.55
N LEU A 297 -22.62 38.80 -42.64
CA LEU A 297 -21.51 37.87 -42.85
C LEU A 297 -21.56 36.77 -41.77
N PRO A 298 -21.17 35.53 -42.08
CA PRO A 298 -20.92 34.52 -41.05
C PRO A 298 -19.84 35.00 -40.05
N LEU A 299 -20.00 34.68 -38.77
CA LEU A 299 -19.14 35.17 -37.68
C LEU A 299 -17.70 34.71 -37.83
N ASP A 300 -17.47 33.52 -38.37
CA ASP A 300 -16.16 32.92 -38.64
C ASP A 300 -15.37 33.64 -39.74
N THR A 301 -16.05 34.42 -40.58
CA THR A 301 -15.38 35.30 -41.55
C THR A 301 -14.78 36.54 -40.90
N ILE A 302 -15.09 36.83 -39.64
CA ILE A 302 -14.48 37.93 -38.87
C ILE A 302 -13.23 37.40 -38.18
N SER A 303 -12.13 38.17 -38.26
CA SER A 303 -10.88 37.75 -37.66
C SER A 303 -11.00 37.70 -36.13
N PRO A 304 -10.37 36.72 -35.45
CA PRO A 304 -10.46 36.64 -34.00
C PRO A 304 -9.87 37.88 -33.30
N GLU A 305 -8.87 38.54 -33.90
CA GLU A 305 -8.30 39.79 -33.39
C GLU A 305 -9.33 40.91 -33.35
N THR A 306 -10.17 41.01 -34.38
CA THR A 306 -11.26 42.01 -34.40
C THR A 306 -12.25 41.76 -33.29
N LEU A 307 -12.64 40.49 -33.07
CA LEU A 307 -13.56 40.13 -31.99
C LEU A 307 -12.97 40.46 -30.61
N VAL A 308 -11.68 40.22 -30.43
CA VAL A 308 -10.96 40.60 -29.20
C VAL A 308 -10.87 42.11 -29.03
N GLU A 309 -10.56 42.87 -30.09
CA GLU A 309 -10.50 44.33 -30.05
C GLU A 309 -11.85 44.95 -29.67
N MET A 310 -12.94 44.46 -30.29
CA MET A 310 -14.29 44.88 -29.94
C MET A 310 -14.60 44.61 -28.45
N ALA A 311 -14.29 43.39 -27.97
CA ALA A 311 -14.53 43.02 -26.58
C ALA A 311 -13.68 43.85 -25.59
N GLN A 312 -12.43 44.16 -25.94
CA GLN A 312 -11.56 45.03 -25.13
C GLN A 312 -12.10 46.45 -25.02
N LYS A 313 -12.62 47.00 -26.13
CA LYS A 313 -13.26 48.32 -26.14
C LYS A 313 -14.41 48.35 -25.13
N TYR A 314 -15.36 47.42 -25.23
CA TYR A 314 -16.49 47.38 -24.29
C TYR A 314 -16.06 47.10 -22.86
N ALA A 315 -15.06 46.25 -22.64
CA ALA A 315 -14.52 46.01 -21.30
C ALA A 315 -13.93 47.28 -20.68
N SER A 316 -13.26 48.14 -21.45
CA SER A 316 -12.68 49.39 -20.95
C SER A 316 -13.71 50.43 -20.48
N GLU A 317 -14.96 50.29 -20.91
CA GLU A 317 -16.07 51.17 -20.54
C GLU A 317 -16.79 50.69 -19.26
N VAL A 318 -16.43 49.51 -18.74
CA VAL A 318 -17.03 48.93 -17.52
C VAL A 318 -16.43 49.56 -16.28
N THR A 319 -17.29 50.05 -15.39
CA THR A 319 -16.91 50.70 -14.13
C THR A 319 -16.85 49.74 -12.94
N ASP A 320 -17.57 48.62 -12.98
CA ASP A 320 -17.49 47.56 -11.95
C ASP A 320 -16.19 46.77 -12.15
N SER A 321 -15.33 46.81 -11.13
CA SER A 321 -14.03 46.13 -11.17
C SER A 321 -14.16 44.61 -11.29
N THR A 322 -15.18 44.00 -10.69
CA THR A 322 -15.40 42.55 -10.76
C THR A 322 -15.78 42.14 -12.17
N GLU A 323 -16.70 42.89 -12.78
CA GLU A 323 -17.13 42.65 -14.15
C GLU A 323 -16.00 42.92 -15.16
N TYR A 324 -15.22 43.98 -14.94
CA TYR A 324 -14.03 44.29 -15.74
C TYR A 324 -13.03 43.11 -15.79
N TYR A 325 -12.64 42.59 -14.62
CA TYR A 325 -11.71 41.46 -14.55
C TYR A 325 -12.28 40.19 -15.17
N GLN A 326 -13.58 39.92 -14.98
CA GLN A 326 -14.24 38.76 -15.58
C GLN A 326 -14.27 38.85 -17.11
N ARG A 327 -14.56 40.03 -17.67
CA ARG A 327 -14.53 40.27 -19.12
C ARG A 327 -13.12 40.10 -19.67
N ARG A 328 -12.10 40.65 -19.02
CA ARG A 328 -10.71 40.45 -19.42
C ARG A 328 -10.28 38.98 -19.38
N GLU A 329 -10.69 38.23 -18.37
CA GLU A 329 -10.46 36.78 -18.26
C GLU A 329 -11.06 36.03 -19.47
N ARG A 330 -12.32 36.31 -19.81
CA ARG A 330 -12.99 35.74 -21.00
C ARG A 330 -12.26 36.08 -22.30
N ILE A 331 -11.80 37.32 -22.46
CA ILE A 331 -11.02 37.75 -23.63
C ILE A 331 -9.72 36.97 -23.73
N ALA A 332 -8.97 36.82 -22.64
CA ALA A 332 -7.71 36.07 -22.62
C ALA A 332 -7.92 34.59 -22.95
N VAL A 333 -9.01 33.99 -22.44
CA VAL A 333 -9.41 32.60 -22.74
C VAL A 333 -9.80 32.44 -24.21
N PHE A 334 -10.66 33.30 -24.75
CA PHE A 334 -11.06 33.25 -26.15
C PHE A 334 -9.84 33.37 -27.08
N ALA A 335 -8.96 34.34 -26.83
CA ALA A 335 -7.73 34.51 -27.59
C ALA A 335 -6.89 33.22 -27.62
N ARG A 336 -6.82 32.47 -26.51
CA ARG A 336 -6.11 31.18 -26.46
C ARG A 336 -6.75 30.13 -27.37
N VAL A 337 -8.07 29.98 -27.27
CA VAL A 337 -8.82 28.94 -28.00
C VAL A 337 -8.87 29.26 -29.50
N ALA A 338 -8.94 30.55 -29.87
CA ALA A 338 -8.91 31.03 -31.24
C ALA A 338 -7.51 31.04 -31.89
N GLY A 339 -6.46 30.62 -31.17
CA GLY A 339 -5.10 30.50 -31.71
C GLY A 339 -4.23 31.76 -31.59
N LEU A 340 -4.70 32.82 -30.92
CA LEU A 340 -3.95 34.06 -30.68
C LEU A 340 -3.04 33.94 -29.44
N GLN A 341 -2.01 33.09 -29.52
CA GLN A 341 -1.19 32.73 -28.35
C GLN A 341 -0.47 33.93 -27.71
N ASP A 342 0.13 34.81 -28.52
CA ASP A 342 0.88 35.98 -28.02
C ASP A 342 -0.04 37.00 -27.33
N LEU A 343 -1.21 37.26 -27.91
CA LEU A 343 -2.21 38.15 -27.34
C LEU A 343 -2.78 37.58 -26.04
N SER A 344 -3.13 36.28 -26.05
CA SER A 344 -3.62 35.58 -24.87
C SER A 344 -2.62 35.60 -23.72
N SER A 345 -1.34 35.33 -24.00
CA SER A 345 -0.30 35.30 -22.98
C SER A 345 -0.05 36.69 -22.37
N THR A 346 -0.06 37.74 -23.19
CA THR A 346 0.09 39.12 -22.72
C THR A 346 -1.07 39.53 -21.81
N LEU A 347 -2.32 39.29 -22.24
CA LEU A 347 -3.51 39.60 -21.43
C LEU A 347 -3.55 38.79 -20.13
N ALA A 348 -3.18 37.51 -20.20
CA ALA A 348 -3.15 36.65 -19.04
C ALA A 348 -2.05 37.05 -18.04
N ALA A 349 -0.87 37.48 -18.51
CA ALA A 349 0.22 37.91 -17.63
C ALA A 349 -0.22 39.10 -16.75
N GLU A 350 -0.82 40.12 -17.36
CA GLU A 350 -1.35 41.29 -16.64
C GLU A 350 -2.43 40.88 -15.63
N LEU A 351 -3.40 40.06 -16.06
CA LEU A 351 -4.48 39.57 -15.18
C LEU A 351 -3.97 38.68 -14.05
N MET A 352 -2.93 37.89 -14.27
CA MET A 352 -2.36 37.01 -13.27
C MET A 352 -1.72 37.79 -12.13
N GLU A 353 -1.16 38.96 -12.38
CA GLU A 353 -0.59 39.83 -11.34
C GLU A 353 -1.69 40.40 -10.44
N GLU A 354 -2.82 40.78 -11.03
CA GLU A 354 -3.91 41.50 -10.36
C GLU A 354 -4.95 40.57 -9.72
N ASN A 355 -5.16 39.36 -10.27
CA ASN A 355 -6.23 38.45 -9.84
C ASN A 355 -5.71 37.02 -9.51
N ARG A 356 -5.63 36.71 -8.21
CA ARG A 356 -5.20 35.39 -7.72
C ARG A 356 -6.13 34.25 -8.14
N GLY A 357 -7.43 34.51 -8.24
CA GLY A 357 -8.42 33.50 -8.62
C GLY A 357 -8.26 33.09 -10.08
N PHE A 358 -8.07 34.07 -10.97
CA PHE A 358 -7.74 33.83 -12.37
C PHE A 358 -6.42 33.05 -12.49
N ARG A 359 -5.37 33.45 -11.75
CA ARG A 359 -4.07 32.75 -11.78
C ARG A 359 -4.19 31.25 -11.50
N GLN A 360 -4.99 30.86 -10.51
CA GLN A 360 -5.21 29.45 -10.18
C GLN A 360 -5.94 28.69 -11.30
N ARG A 361 -6.95 29.31 -11.92
CA ARG A 361 -7.65 28.70 -13.06
C ARG A 361 -6.76 28.61 -14.29
N TRP A 362 -6.01 29.68 -14.60
CA TRP A 362 -5.15 29.78 -15.77
C TRP A 362 -3.97 28.79 -15.72
N LEU A 363 -3.36 28.59 -14.55
CA LEU A 363 -2.29 27.60 -14.38
C LEU A 363 -2.74 26.15 -14.65
N ARG A 364 -4.03 25.86 -14.57
CA ARG A 364 -4.58 24.52 -14.89
C ARG A 364 -4.73 24.27 -16.40
N VAL A 365 -4.62 25.31 -17.21
CA VAL A 365 -4.83 25.26 -18.67
C VAL A 365 -3.60 25.63 -19.49
N LEU A 366 -2.52 26.04 -18.82
CA LEU A 366 -1.16 26.06 -19.35
C LEU A 366 -0.61 24.64 -19.39
#